data_AF-A0A9E7PNN2-F1
#
_entry.id   AF-A0A9E7PNN2-F1
#
_cell.length_a   1.000
_cell.length_b   1.000
_cell.length_c   1.000
_cell.angle_alpha   90.00
_cell.angle_beta   90.00
_cell.angle_gamma   90.00
#
_symmetry.space_group_name_H-M   'P 1'
#
loop_
_entity.id
_entity.type
_entity.pdbx_description
1 polymer ?
#
loop_
_entity_poly.entity_id
_entity_poly.type
_entity_poly.pdbx_seq_one_letter_code
_entity_poly.pdbx_strand_id
1 'polypeptide(L)'
;MSDILQCSCTCGDAPAGKKRIIFSCSGASNVGELSNAAAVTLTKEGFGSKACTASLAVKTPSVMKKAKDADEIVVIDGCPVACAGQIAENAGVDVDQYIIITKLGIKKTADMDIIEDDLETVVSAAWEGKSLCLEDDEIPEEEISGDAGCTCGGGCGCNSGDENKTGVLTVEWRHVGEDIDSTCKRCSATGNTLTKVLAEIEPLFYEMGIKTEITETVLPDERIDESNIILFNGVPLEDLIEDMTVTKTPCASCACITGDDDVECRAVDYGGELYEAVPAEIIRKAALKALENSGQYRT
;
A
#
# COMPACT_ATOMS: atom_id res chain seq x y z
N MET A 1 -42.34 5.90 -30.79
CA MET A 1 -41.76 6.61 -29.62
C MET A 1 -41.19 5.56 -28.70
N SER A 2 -39.90 5.32 -28.55
CA SER A 2 -38.71 5.81 -29.23
C SER A 2 -37.67 4.74 -28.93
N ASP A 3 -36.99 4.26 -29.97
CA ASP A 3 -35.77 3.48 -29.84
C ASP A 3 -34.78 4.20 -28.92
N ILE A 4 -34.35 3.54 -27.85
CA ILE A 4 -33.15 3.95 -27.11
C ILE A 4 -32.06 2.94 -27.45
N LEU A 5 -31.15 3.45 -28.29
CA LEU A 5 -29.94 2.88 -28.84
C LEU A 5 -29.29 1.79 -27.97
N GLN A 6 -29.17 0.61 -28.59
CA GLN A 6 -28.18 -0.39 -28.28
C GLN A 6 -26.81 0.13 -28.75
N CYS A 7 -25.99 0.68 -27.84
CA CYS A 7 -24.59 0.98 -28.15
C CYS A 7 -23.78 -0.32 -28.11
N SER A 8 -23.77 -1.04 -29.24
CA SER A 8 -22.74 -2.00 -29.56
C SER A 8 -21.49 -1.25 -30.04
N CYS A 9 -20.65 -0.82 -29.10
CA CYS A 9 -19.31 -0.36 -29.46
C CYS A 9 -18.41 -1.58 -29.63
N THR A 10 -18.50 -2.23 -30.79
CA THR A 10 -17.41 -2.99 -31.39
C THR A 10 -16.52 -1.99 -32.13
N CYS A 11 -15.47 -1.53 -31.46
CA CYS A 11 -14.42 -0.74 -32.09
C CYS A 11 -13.28 -1.70 -32.43
N GLY A 12 -13.03 -1.90 -33.73
CA GLY A 12 -11.74 -2.31 -34.28
C GLY A 12 -11.55 -3.82 -34.47
N ASP A 13 -11.91 -4.33 -35.66
CA ASP A 13 -11.20 -5.47 -36.22
C ASP A 13 -9.75 -5.02 -36.51
N ALA A 14 -8.86 -5.28 -35.55
CA ALA A 14 -7.42 -5.20 -35.74
C ALA A 14 -6.95 -6.35 -36.66
N PRO A 15 -5.86 -6.19 -37.41
CA PRO A 15 -5.34 -7.23 -38.31
C PRO A 15 -5.06 -8.52 -37.52
N ALA A 16 -5.09 -9.68 -38.18
CA ALA A 16 -4.98 -11.03 -37.64
C ALA A 16 -3.84 -11.23 -36.61
N GLY A 17 -4.09 -10.79 -35.38
CA GLY A 17 -3.20 -10.81 -34.23
C GLY A 17 -3.99 -11.25 -33.02
N LYS A 18 -3.27 -11.73 -31.98
CA LYS A 18 -3.89 -12.22 -30.75
C LYS A 18 -4.84 -11.18 -30.16
N LYS A 19 -6.04 -11.62 -29.75
CA LYS A 19 -6.99 -10.78 -29.04
C LYS A 19 -6.52 -10.59 -27.59
N ARG A 20 -5.73 -9.53 -27.37
CA ARG A 20 -5.23 -9.18 -26.04
C ARG A 20 -6.20 -8.28 -25.29
N ILE A 21 -6.42 -8.55 -24.01
CA ILE A 21 -7.09 -7.63 -23.09
C ILE A 21 -6.07 -7.10 -22.09
N ILE A 22 -6.02 -5.78 -21.94
CA ILE A 22 -5.05 -5.10 -21.08
C ILE A 22 -5.79 -4.54 -19.86
N PHE A 23 -5.41 -5.00 -18.67
CA PHE A 23 -5.79 -4.38 -17.41
C PHE A 23 -4.59 -3.62 -16.85
N SER A 24 -4.84 -2.45 -16.26
CA SER A 24 -3.78 -1.63 -15.71
C SER A 24 -4.17 -1.07 -14.35
N CYS A 25 -3.17 -0.82 -13.51
CA CYS A 25 -3.32 0.08 -12.39
C CYS A 25 -3.56 1.52 -12.88
N SER A 26 -4.15 2.35 -12.03
CA SER A 26 -4.37 3.78 -12.23
C SER A 26 -4.42 4.45 -10.85
N GLY A 27 -3.33 4.29 -10.10
CA GLY A 27 -3.19 4.78 -8.72
C GLY A 27 -2.43 6.11 -8.64
N ALA A 28 -2.52 6.78 -7.50
CA ALA A 28 -1.93 8.11 -7.24
C ALA A 28 -0.39 8.09 -7.09
N SER A 29 0.33 7.80 -8.16
CA SER A 29 1.80 7.84 -8.26
C SER A 29 2.24 7.85 -9.72
N ASN A 30 3.48 8.24 -10.01
CA ASN A 30 4.02 8.27 -11.37
C ASN A 30 3.84 6.92 -12.08
N VAL A 31 4.18 5.81 -11.41
CA VAL A 31 4.05 4.46 -11.97
C VAL A 31 2.59 4.01 -12.10
N GLY A 32 1.67 4.58 -11.32
CA GLY A 32 0.24 4.34 -11.45
C GLY A 32 -0.34 5.03 -12.68
N GLU A 33 0.00 6.29 -12.90
CA GLU A 33 -0.35 7.03 -14.13
C GLU A 33 0.37 6.45 -15.35
N LEU A 34 1.64 6.05 -15.21
CA LEU A 34 2.41 5.39 -16.26
C LEU A 34 1.80 4.06 -16.68
N SER A 35 1.30 3.26 -15.74
CA SER A 35 0.57 2.01 -16.06
C SER A 35 -0.65 2.27 -16.93
N ASN A 36 -1.44 3.27 -16.57
CA ASN A 36 -2.62 3.66 -17.33
C ASN A 36 -2.25 4.23 -18.70
N ALA A 37 -1.24 5.10 -18.76
CA ALA A 37 -0.73 5.70 -19.99
C ALA A 37 -0.19 4.63 -20.95
N ALA A 38 0.60 3.67 -20.46
CA ALA A 38 1.11 2.55 -21.25
C ALA A 38 -0.03 1.72 -21.84
N ALA A 39 -1.04 1.36 -21.04
CA ALA A 39 -2.21 0.62 -21.53
C ALA A 39 -3.01 1.40 -22.60
N VAL A 40 -3.11 2.72 -22.47
CA VAL A 40 -3.72 3.60 -23.49
C VAL A 40 -2.87 3.62 -24.76
N THR A 41 -1.56 3.78 -24.66
CA THR A 41 -0.63 3.80 -25.80
C THR A 41 -0.65 2.46 -26.54
N LEU A 42 -0.51 1.34 -25.83
CA LEU A 42 -0.61 -0.01 -26.39
C LEU A 42 -1.94 -0.24 -27.14
N THR A 43 -3.04 0.30 -26.60
CA THR A 43 -4.35 0.21 -27.28
C THR A 43 -4.38 1.02 -28.58
N LYS A 44 -3.79 2.23 -28.57
CA LYS A 44 -3.71 3.09 -29.77
C LYS A 44 -2.78 2.49 -30.85
N GLU A 45 -1.73 1.80 -30.43
CA GLU A 45 -0.78 1.11 -31.32
C GLU A 45 -1.32 -0.23 -31.87
N GLY A 46 -2.46 -0.71 -31.36
CA GLY A 46 -3.07 -1.96 -31.81
C GLY A 46 -2.49 -3.22 -31.19
N PHE A 47 -1.73 -3.10 -30.09
CA PHE A 47 -1.21 -4.26 -29.34
C PHE A 47 -2.33 -5.11 -28.72
N GLY A 48 -3.39 -4.45 -28.23
CA GLY A 48 -4.50 -5.05 -27.51
C GLY A 48 -5.61 -4.05 -27.17
N SER A 49 -6.65 -4.50 -26.47
CA SER A 49 -7.74 -3.63 -26.01
C SER A 49 -7.68 -3.41 -24.51
N LYS A 50 -7.47 -2.16 -24.08
CA LYS A 50 -7.62 -1.78 -22.66
C LYS A 50 -9.04 -2.05 -22.16
N ALA A 51 -9.14 -2.67 -20.99
CA ALA A 51 -10.37 -2.86 -20.24
C ALA A 51 -10.29 -2.16 -18.87
N CYS A 52 -11.44 -1.86 -18.29
CA CYS A 52 -11.52 -1.21 -16.99
C CYS A 52 -11.28 -2.23 -15.87
N THR A 53 -10.19 -2.05 -15.12
CA THR A 53 -9.85 -2.88 -13.95
C THR A 53 -10.95 -2.82 -12.87
N ALA A 54 -11.60 -1.67 -12.69
CA ALA A 54 -12.74 -1.57 -11.77
C ALA A 54 -13.95 -2.40 -12.24
N SER A 55 -14.18 -2.51 -13.56
CA SER A 55 -15.23 -3.37 -14.10
C SER A 55 -14.92 -4.86 -13.89
N LEU A 56 -13.63 -5.22 -13.84
CA LEU A 56 -13.15 -6.56 -13.51
C LEU A 56 -13.38 -6.88 -12.03
N ALA A 57 -13.06 -5.94 -11.14
CA ALA A 57 -13.29 -6.08 -9.70
C ALA A 57 -14.75 -6.40 -9.35
N VAL A 58 -15.70 -5.75 -10.03
CA VAL A 58 -17.15 -6.00 -9.85
C VAL A 58 -17.71 -7.07 -10.80
N LYS A 59 -16.85 -7.77 -11.54
CA LYS A 59 -17.17 -8.91 -12.41
C LYS A 59 -18.32 -8.64 -13.38
N THR A 60 -18.33 -7.47 -14.03
CA THR A 60 -19.40 -7.14 -15.00
C THR A 60 -19.48 -8.19 -16.12
N PRO A 61 -20.69 -8.60 -16.59
CA PRO A 61 -20.80 -9.66 -17.60
C PRO A 61 -20.02 -9.39 -18.88
N SER A 62 -19.94 -8.12 -19.29
CA SER A 62 -19.20 -7.69 -20.48
C SER A 62 -17.69 -7.92 -20.35
N VAL A 63 -17.08 -7.53 -19.21
CA VAL A 63 -15.64 -7.71 -19.02
C VAL A 63 -15.28 -9.17 -18.81
N MET A 64 -16.10 -9.93 -18.08
CA MET A 64 -15.84 -11.36 -17.85
C MET A 64 -15.90 -12.14 -19.16
N LYS A 65 -16.85 -11.82 -20.05
CA LYS A 65 -16.89 -12.39 -21.40
C LYS A 65 -15.65 -12.01 -22.21
N LYS A 66 -15.25 -10.73 -22.18
CA LYS A 66 -14.04 -10.27 -22.90
C LYS A 66 -12.78 -10.99 -22.43
N ALA A 67 -12.60 -11.13 -21.12
CA ALA A 67 -11.45 -11.81 -20.53
C ALA A 67 -11.44 -13.30 -20.91
N LYS A 68 -12.60 -13.98 -20.83
CA LYS A 68 -12.72 -15.39 -21.23
C LYS A 68 -12.45 -15.63 -22.71
N ASP A 69 -12.89 -14.70 -23.56
CA ASP A 69 -12.73 -14.81 -25.01
C ASP A 69 -11.39 -14.21 -25.49
N ALA A 70 -10.46 -13.85 -24.60
CA ALA A 70 -9.15 -13.29 -24.95
C ALA A 70 -8.15 -14.42 -25.24
N ASP A 71 -7.22 -14.17 -26.16
CA ASP A 71 -6.08 -15.07 -26.40
C ASP A 71 -4.93 -14.81 -25.43
N GLU A 72 -4.91 -13.60 -24.83
CA GLU A 72 -3.87 -13.15 -23.91
C GLU A 72 -4.42 -12.07 -22.97
N ILE A 73 -4.24 -12.25 -21.67
CA ILE A 73 -4.51 -11.24 -20.65
C ILE A 73 -3.19 -10.61 -20.22
N VAL A 74 -3.10 -9.30 -20.38
CA VAL A 74 -1.94 -8.50 -19.98
C VAL A 74 -2.34 -7.64 -18.80
N VAL A 75 -1.58 -7.72 -17.71
CA VAL A 75 -1.73 -6.85 -16.54
C VAL A 75 -0.50 -5.94 -16.42
N ILE A 76 -0.74 -4.64 -16.22
CA ILE A 76 0.31 -3.64 -16.01
C ILE A 76 0.06 -2.98 -14.65
N ASP A 77 0.86 -3.31 -13.65
CA ASP A 77 0.85 -2.67 -12.34
C ASP A 77 2.06 -1.73 -12.19
N GLY A 78 1.84 -0.63 -11.47
CA GLY A 78 2.91 0.33 -11.21
C GLY A 78 3.91 -0.19 -10.18
N CYS A 79 3.43 -0.91 -9.17
CA CYS A 79 4.22 -1.29 -7.99
C CYS A 79 3.85 -2.70 -7.47
N PRO A 80 4.67 -3.28 -6.58
CA PRO A 80 4.47 -4.64 -6.07
C PRO A 80 3.18 -4.85 -5.29
N VAL A 81 2.48 -3.77 -4.90
CA VAL A 81 1.11 -3.86 -4.33
C VAL A 81 0.17 -4.57 -5.30
N ALA A 82 0.45 -4.59 -6.61
CA ALA A 82 -0.23 -5.51 -7.53
C ALA A 82 -1.76 -5.31 -7.59
N CYS A 83 -2.26 -4.07 -7.49
CA CYS A 83 -3.71 -3.82 -7.40
C CYS A 83 -4.49 -4.45 -8.57
N ALA A 84 -4.01 -4.29 -9.82
CA ALA A 84 -4.66 -4.87 -10.98
C ALA A 84 -4.50 -6.40 -11.04
N GLY A 85 -3.32 -6.91 -10.66
CA GLY A 85 -3.04 -8.34 -10.54
C GLY A 85 -3.96 -9.04 -9.53
N GLN A 86 -4.04 -8.52 -8.30
CA GLN A 86 -4.93 -9.03 -7.25
C GLN A 86 -6.41 -8.98 -7.68
N ILE A 87 -6.83 -7.93 -8.40
CA ILE A 87 -8.20 -7.86 -8.93
C ILE A 87 -8.45 -8.96 -9.97
N ALA A 88 -7.49 -9.22 -10.85
CA ALA A 88 -7.61 -10.28 -11.86
C ALA A 88 -7.67 -11.67 -11.21
N GLU A 89 -6.79 -11.93 -10.24
CA GLU A 89 -6.77 -13.17 -9.45
C GLU A 89 -8.11 -13.39 -8.71
N ASN A 90 -8.59 -12.40 -7.98
CA ASN A 90 -9.88 -12.45 -7.27
C ASN A 90 -11.08 -12.61 -8.23
N ALA A 91 -10.93 -12.19 -9.50
CA ALA A 91 -11.91 -12.40 -10.55
C ALA A 91 -11.85 -13.80 -11.18
N GLY A 92 -10.81 -14.59 -10.88
CA GLY A 92 -10.56 -15.89 -11.50
C GLY A 92 -10.14 -15.74 -12.97
N VAL A 93 -9.39 -14.69 -13.29
CA VAL A 93 -8.83 -14.45 -14.62
C VAL A 93 -7.36 -14.79 -14.60
N ASP A 94 -6.97 -15.74 -15.45
CA ASP A 94 -5.57 -16.11 -15.65
C ASP A 94 -4.84 -14.98 -16.41
N VAL A 95 -3.67 -14.60 -15.91
CA VAL A 95 -2.83 -13.53 -16.48
C VAL A 95 -1.68 -14.17 -17.25
N ASP A 96 -1.59 -13.87 -18.55
CA ASP A 96 -0.56 -14.42 -19.44
C ASP A 96 0.74 -13.60 -19.41
N GLN A 97 0.60 -12.28 -19.31
CA GLN A 97 1.73 -11.35 -19.21
C GLN A 97 1.49 -10.41 -18.03
N TYR A 98 2.45 -10.36 -17.11
CA TYR A 98 2.37 -9.47 -15.96
C TYR A 98 3.58 -8.54 -15.89
N ILE A 99 3.33 -7.23 -15.95
CA ILE A 99 4.37 -6.20 -15.88
C ILE A 99 4.19 -5.42 -14.58
N ILE A 100 5.24 -5.39 -13.76
CA ILE A 100 5.35 -4.48 -12.62
C ILE A 100 6.39 -3.42 -12.99
N ILE A 101 5.96 -2.18 -13.20
CA ILE A 101 6.79 -1.09 -13.74
C ILE A 101 8.06 -0.85 -12.89
N THR A 102 7.94 -0.91 -11.56
CA THR A 102 9.10 -0.79 -10.66
C THR A 102 10.18 -1.85 -10.88
N LYS A 103 9.82 -3.04 -11.39
CA LYS A 103 10.80 -4.07 -11.78
C LYS A 103 11.55 -3.76 -13.08
N LEU A 104 11.12 -2.75 -13.84
CA LEU A 104 11.85 -2.20 -14.99
C LEU A 104 12.89 -1.15 -14.57
N GLY A 105 13.06 -0.90 -13.27
CA GLY A 105 14.00 0.10 -12.73
C GLY A 105 13.42 1.51 -12.58
N ILE A 106 12.14 1.71 -12.92
CA ILE A 106 11.45 2.99 -12.79
C ILE A 106 10.98 3.15 -11.34
N LYS A 107 11.56 4.12 -10.63
CA LYS A 107 11.23 4.34 -9.21
C LYS A 107 9.85 4.95 -9.07
N LYS A 108 9.09 4.47 -8.07
CA LYS A 108 7.82 5.07 -7.68
C LYS A 108 8.08 6.41 -6.99
N THR A 109 7.33 7.43 -7.36
CA THR A 109 7.33 8.77 -6.77
C THR A 109 5.89 9.26 -6.61
N ALA A 110 5.69 10.29 -5.78
CA ALA A 110 4.40 10.95 -5.62
C ALA A 110 4.08 11.94 -6.75
N ASP A 111 5.07 12.24 -7.61
CA ASP A 111 4.86 12.97 -8.85
C ASP A 111 3.93 12.16 -9.76
N MET A 112 3.06 12.82 -10.53
CA MET A 112 2.13 12.17 -11.46
C MET A 112 2.49 12.49 -12.91
N ASP A 113 3.61 13.17 -13.14
CA ASP A 113 4.12 13.46 -14.46
C ASP A 113 4.59 12.16 -15.16
N ILE A 114 4.23 12.07 -16.45
CA ILE A 114 4.63 10.96 -17.32
C ILE A 114 5.86 11.38 -18.10
N ILE A 115 6.98 10.72 -17.82
CA ILE A 115 8.21 10.84 -18.59
C ILE A 115 8.11 9.95 -19.83
N GLU A 116 8.37 10.51 -21.01
CA GLU A 116 8.19 9.82 -22.30
C GLU A 116 9.10 8.58 -22.42
N ASP A 117 10.35 8.67 -21.98
CA ASP A 117 11.31 7.55 -21.97
C ASP A 117 10.84 6.39 -21.06
N ASP A 118 10.27 6.71 -19.90
CA ASP A 118 9.71 5.71 -18.99
C ASP A 118 8.48 5.03 -19.61
N LEU A 119 7.64 5.80 -20.32
CA LEU A 119 6.47 5.27 -21.03
C LEU A 119 6.90 4.32 -22.15
N GLU A 120 7.90 4.70 -22.95
CA GLU A 120 8.45 3.87 -24.01
C GLU A 120 9.05 2.57 -23.44
N THR A 121 9.70 2.64 -22.28
CA THR A 121 10.25 1.46 -21.59
C THR A 121 9.14 0.45 -21.26
N VAL A 122 8.01 0.92 -20.71
CA VAL A 122 6.89 0.04 -20.34
C VAL A 122 6.18 -0.52 -21.57
N VAL A 123 5.95 0.32 -22.60
CA VAL A 123 5.31 -0.10 -23.86
C VAL A 123 6.17 -1.14 -24.59
N SER A 124 7.49 -0.93 -24.65
CA SER A 124 8.44 -1.87 -25.25
C SER A 124 8.45 -3.21 -24.51
N ALA A 125 8.41 -3.20 -23.17
CA ALA A 125 8.34 -4.42 -22.37
C ALA A 125 7.08 -5.26 -22.69
N ALA A 126 5.94 -4.61 -22.95
CA ALA A 126 4.72 -5.28 -23.37
C ALA A 126 4.87 -5.94 -24.75
N TRP A 127 5.37 -5.20 -25.74
CA TRP A 127 5.62 -5.72 -27.10
C TRP A 127 6.63 -6.87 -27.13
N GLU A 128 7.64 -6.84 -26.26
CA GLU A 128 8.65 -7.90 -26.12
C GLU A 128 8.13 -9.16 -25.40
N GLY A 129 6.93 -9.11 -24.81
CA GLY A 129 6.37 -10.24 -24.07
C GLY A 129 7.06 -10.50 -22.73
N LYS A 130 7.73 -9.49 -22.13
CA LYS A 130 8.35 -9.62 -20.81
C LYS A 130 7.26 -9.84 -19.76
N SER A 131 7.42 -10.88 -18.93
CA SER A 131 6.64 -11.07 -17.71
C SER A 131 7.57 -10.94 -16.52
N LEU A 132 7.27 -10.01 -15.62
CA LEU A 132 8.03 -9.68 -14.42
C LEU A 132 7.15 -10.01 -13.22
N CYS A 133 7.01 -11.31 -12.98
CA CYS A 133 6.27 -11.86 -11.85
C CYS A 133 6.93 -11.46 -10.53
N LEU A 134 6.17 -11.46 -9.43
CA LEU A 134 6.73 -11.56 -8.07
C LEU A 134 7.33 -12.97 -7.94
N GLU A 135 8.63 -13.15 -8.20
CA GLU A 135 9.33 -14.34 -7.70
C GLU A 135 9.74 -14.07 -6.26
N ASP A 136 9.55 -15.07 -5.40
CA ASP A 136 10.00 -15.11 -4.02
C ASP A 136 11.53 -15.12 -4.01
N ASP A 137 12.17 -13.95 -3.92
CA ASP A 137 13.61 -13.89 -3.71
C ASP A 137 13.94 -14.41 -2.30
N GLU A 138 14.40 -15.66 -2.26
CA GLU A 138 15.08 -16.30 -1.12
C GLU A 138 16.11 -15.35 -0.51
N ILE A 139 15.97 -15.04 0.78
CA ILE A 139 16.99 -14.34 1.56
C ILE A 139 18.09 -15.37 1.90
N PRO A 140 19.34 -15.24 1.40
CA PRO A 140 20.42 -16.08 1.89
C PRO A 140 20.89 -15.52 3.24
N GLU A 141 20.79 -16.34 4.28
CA GLU A 141 21.51 -16.15 5.54
C GLU A 141 23.04 -16.27 5.30
N GLU A 142 23.82 -15.65 6.21
CA GLU A 142 25.29 -15.79 6.42
C GLU A 142 26.24 -14.89 5.58
N GLU A 143 27.25 -14.16 6.11
CA GLU A 143 27.91 -14.10 7.43
C GLU A 143 28.54 -12.73 7.73
N ILE A 144 28.73 -12.49 9.04
CA ILE A 144 29.62 -11.48 9.64
C ILE A 144 31.07 -11.99 9.61
N SER A 145 31.96 -11.32 8.88
CA SER A 145 33.40 -11.10 9.18
C SER A 145 33.93 -10.11 8.14
N GLY A 146 34.80 -9.14 8.38
CA GLY A 146 35.89 -9.03 9.34
C GLY A 146 37.18 -8.75 8.56
N ASP A 147 37.48 -7.46 8.34
CA ASP A 147 38.81 -6.86 8.09
C ASP A 147 39.50 -6.95 6.69
N ALA A 148 40.17 -5.82 6.39
CA ALA A 148 41.37 -5.60 5.59
C ALA A 148 41.33 -5.63 4.05
N GLY A 149 41.05 -4.45 3.49
CA GLY A 149 42.03 -3.69 2.69
C GLY A 149 42.27 -4.07 1.22
N CYS A 150 42.00 -3.12 0.31
CA CYS A 150 43.03 -2.66 -0.63
C CYS A 150 42.66 -1.32 -1.29
N THR A 151 43.72 -0.58 -1.61
CA THR A 151 43.79 0.82 -2.03
C THR A 151 44.00 0.98 -3.54
N CYS A 152 43.89 2.25 -4.00
CA CYS A 152 44.22 2.86 -5.31
C CYS A 152 43.09 2.83 -6.37
N GLY A 153 42.75 3.92 -7.05
CA GLY A 153 43.29 5.28 -7.12
C GLY A 153 42.74 5.95 -8.40
N GLY A 154 42.25 7.18 -8.30
CA GLY A 154 41.77 7.94 -9.47
C GLY A 154 40.56 8.79 -9.12
N GLY A 155 40.80 10.08 -8.92
CA GLY A 155 39.79 11.02 -8.45
C GLY A 155 38.65 11.25 -9.44
N CYS A 156 37.44 11.22 -8.90
CA CYS A 156 36.36 12.08 -9.33
C CYS A 156 35.79 12.74 -8.07
N GLY A 157 36.04 14.04 -7.94
CA GLY A 157 35.46 14.85 -6.88
C GLY A 157 33.99 15.13 -7.18
N CYS A 158 33.11 14.59 -6.37
CA CYS A 158 31.72 15.03 -6.24
C CYS A 158 31.49 15.36 -4.77
N ASN A 159 31.69 16.61 -4.40
CA ASN A 159 31.21 17.13 -3.13
C ASN A 159 29.73 17.49 -3.30
N SER A 160 28.85 16.59 -2.87
CA SER A 160 27.50 16.92 -2.43
C SER A 160 27.20 16.01 -1.25
N GLY A 161 27.45 16.51 -0.04
CA GLY A 161 27.05 15.83 1.18
C GLY A 161 25.55 15.92 1.34
N ASP A 162 24.91 14.76 1.40
CA ASP A 162 23.74 14.55 2.25
C ASP A 162 24.05 13.28 3.04
N GLU A 163 24.44 13.47 4.30
CA GLU A 163 24.55 12.39 5.27
C GLU A 163 23.14 11.83 5.47
N ASN A 164 22.86 10.68 4.84
CA ASN A 164 21.58 9.99 4.97
C ASN A 164 21.44 9.53 6.44
N LYS A 165 20.81 10.38 7.27
CA LYS A 165 20.48 10.03 8.65
C LYS A 165 19.42 8.94 8.60
N THR A 166 19.82 7.71 8.90
CA THR A 166 18.90 6.60 9.10
C THR A 166 18.04 6.89 10.33
N GLY A 167 16.74 7.08 10.13
CA GLY A 167 15.76 7.29 11.20
C GLY A 167 15.22 5.98 11.75
N VAL A 168 14.60 6.01 12.93
CA VAL A 168 13.81 4.89 13.46
C VAL A 168 12.48 5.45 13.94
N LEU A 169 11.38 4.84 13.48
CA LEU A 169 10.03 5.08 13.98
C LEU A 169 9.63 3.91 14.87
N THR A 170 9.58 4.15 16.18
CA THR A 170 9.09 3.14 17.14
C THR A 170 7.59 3.31 17.30
N VAL A 171 6.83 2.24 17.16
CA VAL A 171 5.38 2.20 17.34
C VAL A 171 5.05 1.21 18.45
N GLU A 172 4.40 1.68 19.51
CA GLU A 172 3.95 0.83 20.61
C GLU A 172 2.42 0.83 20.67
N TRP A 173 1.81 -0.34 20.70
CA TRP A 173 0.37 -0.50 20.93
C TRP A 173 0.14 -1.17 22.28
N ARG A 174 -0.63 -0.52 23.16
CA ARG A 174 -0.99 -1.07 24.47
C ARG A 174 -2.48 -1.38 24.57
N HIS A 175 -2.78 -2.57 25.09
CA HIS A 175 -4.14 -3.03 25.32
C HIS A 175 -4.21 -3.99 26.52
N VAL A 176 -5.40 -4.14 27.10
CA VAL A 176 -5.71 -5.21 28.08
C VAL A 176 -6.04 -6.53 27.38
N GLY A 177 -6.04 -7.65 28.09
CA GLY A 177 -6.25 -9.00 27.53
C GLY A 177 -4.97 -9.82 27.51
N GLU A 178 -4.83 -10.73 26.55
CA GLU A 178 -3.61 -11.56 26.40
C GLU A 178 -2.85 -11.27 25.11
N ASP A 179 -3.56 -11.05 24.00
CA ASP A 179 -3.01 -10.72 22.67
C ASP A 179 -4.12 -10.11 21.78
N ILE A 180 -3.79 -9.76 20.53
CA ILE A 180 -4.73 -9.22 19.54
C ILE A 180 -5.99 -10.08 19.30
N ASP A 181 -5.91 -11.40 19.43
CA ASP A 181 -7.03 -12.34 19.23
C ASP A 181 -7.83 -12.56 20.54
N SER A 182 -7.19 -12.27 21.67
CA SER A 182 -7.66 -12.49 23.04
C SER A 182 -7.76 -11.18 23.82
N THR A 183 -8.26 -10.13 23.15
CA THR A 183 -8.58 -8.82 23.72
C THR A 183 -10.01 -8.39 23.38
N CYS A 184 -10.45 -7.25 23.92
CA CYS A 184 -11.76 -6.71 23.65
C CYS A 184 -11.91 -6.31 22.17
N LYS A 185 -13.14 -6.34 21.65
CA LYS A 185 -13.42 -6.08 20.21
C LYS A 185 -12.92 -4.73 19.70
N ARG A 186 -12.84 -3.71 20.57
CA ARG A 186 -12.33 -2.36 20.24
C ARG A 186 -10.82 -2.37 20.11
N CYS A 187 -10.13 -3.03 21.04
CA CYS A 187 -8.68 -3.21 21.02
C CYS A 187 -8.26 -4.02 19.80
N SER A 188 -8.88 -5.19 19.56
CA SER A 188 -8.54 -6.02 18.39
C SER A 188 -8.81 -5.31 17.06
N ALA A 189 -9.88 -4.51 16.96
CA ALA A 189 -10.13 -3.69 15.77
C ALA A 189 -9.03 -2.64 15.53
N THR A 190 -8.57 -1.95 16.58
CA THR A 190 -7.45 -1.00 16.49
C THR A 190 -6.15 -1.70 16.15
N GLY A 191 -5.79 -2.80 16.83
CA GLY A 191 -4.58 -3.57 16.56
C GLY A 191 -4.53 -4.08 15.12
N ASN A 192 -5.64 -4.65 14.62
CA ASN A 192 -5.74 -5.11 13.23
C ASN A 192 -5.60 -3.97 12.22
N THR A 193 -6.15 -2.79 12.54
CA THR A 193 -6.03 -1.60 11.70
C THR A 193 -4.60 -1.07 11.70
N LEU A 194 -3.95 -1.04 12.87
CA LEU A 194 -2.57 -0.63 13.04
C LEU A 194 -1.63 -1.52 12.23
N THR A 195 -1.72 -2.84 12.37
CA THR A 195 -0.88 -3.80 11.64
C THR A 195 -1.00 -3.60 10.14
N LYS A 196 -2.22 -3.42 9.62
CA LYS A 196 -2.44 -3.16 8.18
C LYS A 196 -1.83 -1.84 7.74
N VAL A 197 -2.04 -0.76 8.50
CA VAL A 197 -1.49 0.55 8.17
C VAL A 197 0.04 0.54 8.20
N LEU A 198 0.65 -0.07 9.20
CA LEU A 198 2.10 -0.15 9.34
C LEU A 198 2.71 -0.97 8.20
N ALA A 199 2.14 -2.12 7.86
CA ALA A 199 2.58 -2.91 6.69
C ALA A 199 2.46 -2.13 5.37
N GLU A 200 1.44 -1.25 5.24
CA GLU A 200 1.27 -0.40 4.05
C GLU A 200 2.29 0.74 3.98
N ILE A 201 2.75 1.30 5.11
CA ILE A 201 3.67 2.46 5.14
C ILE A 201 5.14 2.08 5.39
N GLU A 202 5.41 0.90 5.93
CA GLU A 202 6.77 0.39 6.19
C GLU A 202 7.66 0.44 4.94
N PRO A 203 7.21 0.04 3.73
CA PRO A 203 8.02 0.17 2.53
C PRO A 203 8.38 1.63 2.21
N LEU A 204 7.46 2.57 2.45
CA LEU A 204 7.69 3.99 2.23
C LEU A 204 8.75 4.52 3.20
N PHE A 205 8.66 4.13 4.47
CA PHE A 205 9.62 4.55 5.49
C PHE A 205 10.99 3.92 5.27
N TYR A 206 11.05 2.65 4.85
CA TYR A 206 12.30 2.00 4.48
C TYR A 206 13.02 2.72 3.33
N GLU A 207 12.29 3.12 2.28
CA GLU A 207 12.85 3.92 1.18
C GLU A 207 13.38 5.28 1.65
N MET A 208 12.76 5.86 2.67
CA MET A 208 13.19 7.10 3.32
C MET A 208 14.36 6.90 4.31
N GLY A 209 14.89 5.68 4.43
CA GLY A 209 15.94 5.34 5.40
C GLY A 209 15.44 5.30 6.85
N ILE A 210 14.13 5.18 7.06
CA ILE A 210 13.50 5.09 8.37
C ILE A 210 13.10 3.63 8.62
N LYS A 211 13.69 3.02 9.64
CA LYS A 211 13.30 1.68 10.09
C LYS A 211 12.09 1.77 11.01
N THR A 212 11.09 0.92 10.81
CA THR A 212 9.95 0.78 11.71
C THR A 212 10.18 -0.32 12.74
N GLU A 213 9.89 -0.05 14.01
CA GLU A 213 9.94 -1.05 15.08
C GLU A 213 8.61 -1.06 15.81
N ILE A 214 7.95 -2.21 15.85
CA ILE A 214 6.60 -2.36 16.39
C ILE A 214 6.66 -3.18 17.68
N THR A 215 5.98 -2.72 18.72
CA THR A 215 5.88 -3.43 20.01
C THR A 215 4.42 -3.49 20.46
N GLU A 216 3.95 -4.69 20.76
CA GLU A 216 2.67 -4.93 21.42
C GLU A 216 2.92 -5.08 22.92
N THR A 217 2.25 -4.27 23.73
CA THR A 217 2.37 -4.27 25.20
C THR A 217 1.02 -4.64 25.81
N VAL A 218 0.97 -5.83 26.39
CA VAL A 218 -0.20 -6.32 27.11
C VAL A 218 -0.21 -5.72 28.52
N LEU A 219 -1.30 -5.05 28.86
CA LEU A 219 -1.51 -4.40 30.15
C LEU A 219 -2.32 -5.30 31.09
N PRO A 220 -2.02 -5.29 32.40
CA PRO A 220 -2.89 -5.91 33.38
C PRO A 220 -4.22 -5.14 33.47
N ASP A 221 -5.29 -5.84 33.88
CA ASP A 221 -6.65 -5.31 33.89
C ASP A 221 -6.81 -4.02 34.73
N GLU A 222 -5.99 -3.83 35.77
CA GLU A 222 -6.01 -2.63 36.61
C GLU A 222 -5.56 -1.36 35.86
N ARG A 223 -4.91 -1.50 34.70
CA ARG A 223 -4.44 -0.38 33.85
C ARG A 223 -5.32 -0.19 32.61
N ILE A 224 -6.61 -0.51 32.72
CA ILE A 224 -7.57 -0.39 31.62
C ILE A 224 -7.73 1.04 31.10
N ASP A 225 -7.48 2.04 31.93
CA ASP A 225 -7.49 3.46 31.56
C ASP A 225 -6.37 3.82 30.58
N GLU A 226 -5.30 3.02 30.53
CA GLU A 226 -4.22 3.13 29.56
C GLU A 226 -4.46 2.32 28.28
N SER A 227 -5.50 1.48 28.24
CA SER A 227 -5.98 0.78 27.05
C SER A 227 -7.11 1.59 26.41
N ASN A 228 -7.17 1.85 25.12
CA ASN A 228 -6.44 1.35 23.96
C ASN A 228 -5.58 2.49 23.39
N ILE A 229 -4.24 2.41 23.52
CA ILE A 229 -3.33 3.52 23.17
C ILE A 229 -2.29 3.08 22.13
N ILE A 230 -2.01 3.98 21.19
CA ILE A 230 -0.93 3.85 20.22
C ILE A 230 0.06 4.97 20.51
N LEU A 231 1.34 4.64 20.63
CA LEU A 231 2.41 5.59 20.80
C LEU A 231 3.33 5.55 19.58
N PHE A 232 3.69 6.73 19.06
CA PHE A 232 4.74 6.87 18.07
C PHE A 232 5.92 7.61 18.69
N ASN A 233 7.11 7.02 18.66
CA ASN A 233 8.32 7.54 19.31
C ASN A 233 8.09 7.88 20.80
N GLY A 234 7.26 7.07 21.47
CA GLY A 234 6.88 7.27 22.88
C GLY A 234 5.85 8.37 23.13
N VAL A 235 5.35 9.03 22.07
CA VAL A 235 4.32 10.07 22.17
C VAL A 235 2.94 9.46 21.85
N PRO A 236 1.92 9.64 22.70
CA PRO A 236 0.56 9.22 22.42
C PRO A 236 0.03 9.81 21.10
N LEU A 237 -0.72 9.00 20.36
CA LEU A 237 -1.30 9.37 19.07
C LEU A 237 -2.12 10.67 19.13
N GLU A 238 -2.89 10.87 20.21
CA GLU A 238 -3.69 12.07 20.46
C GLU A 238 -2.86 13.34 20.62
N ASP A 239 -1.63 13.23 21.12
CA ASP A 239 -0.76 14.37 21.35
C ASP A 239 -0.03 14.80 20.06
N LEU A 240 -0.06 13.95 19.03
CA LEU A 240 0.54 14.21 17.71
C LEU A 240 -0.42 14.91 16.76
N ILE A 241 -1.72 14.88 17.05
CA ILE A 241 -2.78 15.39 16.17
C ILE A 241 -3.50 16.55 16.87
N GLU A 242 -3.42 17.74 16.27
CA GLU A 242 -4.20 18.90 16.74
C GLU A 242 -5.71 18.60 16.73
N ASP A 243 -6.41 19.17 17.71
CA ASP A 243 -7.86 19.02 17.93
C ASP A 243 -8.34 17.60 18.24
N MET A 244 -7.44 16.70 18.62
CA MET A 244 -7.79 15.37 19.11
C MET A 244 -7.93 15.37 20.64
N THR A 245 -9.01 14.77 21.15
CA THR A 245 -9.22 14.65 22.60
C THR A 245 -9.54 13.22 23.01
N VAL A 246 -9.13 12.86 24.22
CA VAL A 246 -9.41 11.55 24.80
C VAL A 246 -10.66 11.65 25.66
N THR A 247 -11.58 10.71 25.46
CA THR A 247 -12.77 10.56 26.27
C THR A 247 -12.93 9.10 26.72
N LYS A 248 -13.91 8.83 27.56
CA LYS A 248 -14.24 7.49 28.04
C LYS A 248 -15.65 7.11 27.62
N THR A 249 -15.81 5.88 27.15
CA THR A 249 -17.12 5.30 26.79
C THR A 249 -17.29 3.94 27.45
N PRO A 250 -18.50 3.56 27.89
CA PRO A 250 -18.75 2.24 28.43
C PRO A 250 -18.30 1.13 27.47
N CYS A 251 -17.62 0.10 27.97
CA CYS A 251 -17.15 -1.00 27.14
C CYS A 251 -17.63 -2.36 27.64
N ALA A 252 -18.72 -2.84 27.04
CA ALA A 252 -19.28 -4.16 27.36
C ALA A 252 -18.30 -5.31 27.12
N SER A 253 -17.35 -5.17 26.18
CA SER A 253 -16.33 -6.21 25.94
C SER A 253 -15.24 -6.21 27.00
N CYS A 254 -14.88 -5.06 27.56
CA CYS A 254 -13.92 -5.00 28.66
C CYS A 254 -14.55 -5.42 29.99
N ALA A 255 -15.83 -5.10 30.23
CA ALA A 255 -16.56 -5.58 31.40
C ALA A 255 -16.52 -7.11 31.52
N CYS A 256 -16.61 -7.83 30.39
CA CYS A 256 -16.45 -9.29 30.36
C CYS A 256 -15.03 -9.79 30.71
N ILE A 257 -14.00 -8.98 30.43
CA ILE A 257 -12.59 -9.33 30.66
C ILE A 257 -12.23 -9.05 32.12
N THR A 258 -12.57 -7.85 32.61
CA THR A 258 -12.20 -7.38 33.95
C THR A 258 -13.16 -7.84 35.04
N GLY A 259 -14.38 -8.26 34.67
CA GLY A 259 -15.44 -8.61 35.62
C GLY A 259 -16.12 -7.42 36.29
N ASP A 260 -15.97 -6.21 35.74
CA ASP A 260 -16.54 -4.96 36.25
C ASP A 260 -17.52 -4.35 35.23
N ASP A 261 -18.79 -4.30 35.59
CA ASP A 261 -19.90 -3.83 34.74
C ASP A 261 -19.88 -2.31 34.49
N ASP A 262 -19.11 -1.55 35.28
CA ASP A 262 -19.03 -0.09 35.20
C ASP A 262 -17.77 0.41 34.44
N VAL A 263 -17.09 -0.48 33.69
CA VAL A 263 -15.89 -0.13 32.94
C VAL A 263 -16.16 0.91 31.85
N GLU A 264 -15.48 2.06 31.98
CA GLU A 264 -15.36 3.08 30.95
C GLU A 264 -13.98 3.01 30.27
N CYS A 265 -13.97 2.65 28.99
CA CYS A 265 -12.77 2.45 28.19
C CYS A 265 -12.45 3.67 27.33
N ARG A 266 -11.17 3.89 27.06
CA ARG A 266 -10.65 4.98 26.25
C ARG A 266 -11.24 5.00 24.83
N ALA A 267 -11.75 6.15 24.42
CA ALA A 267 -12.16 6.49 23.06
C ALA A 267 -11.54 7.84 22.67
N VAL A 268 -11.47 8.13 21.38
CA VAL A 268 -10.88 9.37 20.88
C VAL A 268 -11.91 10.17 20.09
N ASP A 269 -12.01 11.46 20.35
CA ASP A 269 -12.81 12.41 19.57
C ASP A 269 -11.87 13.18 18.64
N TYR A 270 -12.20 13.20 17.37
CA TYR A 270 -11.47 13.93 16.36
C TYR A 270 -12.43 14.40 15.26
N GLY A 271 -12.41 15.69 14.94
CA GLY A 271 -13.30 16.27 13.93
C GLY A 271 -14.79 16.27 14.32
N GLY A 272 -15.10 16.14 15.61
CA GLY A 272 -16.48 16.04 16.12
C GLY A 272 -17.11 14.65 15.95
N GLU A 273 -16.31 13.65 15.57
CA GLU A 273 -16.70 12.24 15.56
C GLU A 273 -15.98 11.47 16.67
N LEU A 274 -16.71 10.54 17.29
CA LEU A 274 -16.22 9.70 18.37
C LEU A 274 -15.79 8.32 17.84
N TYR A 275 -14.55 7.94 18.12
CA TYR A 275 -13.96 6.68 17.69
C TYR A 275 -13.58 5.80 18.88
N GLU A 276 -14.25 4.66 18.99
CA GLU A 276 -13.96 3.63 19.98
C GLU A 276 -12.83 2.68 19.57
N ALA A 277 -12.59 2.60 18.26
CA ALA A 277 -11.45 1.95 17.63
C ALA A 277 -10.80 2.95 16.65
N VAL A 278 -9.48 3.00 16.62
CA VAL A 278 -8.75 4.04 15.89
C VAL A 278 -8.74 3.72 14.39
N PRO A 279 -9.28 4.59 13.52
CA PRO A 279 -9.32 4.36 12.08
C PRO A 279 -7.95 4.55 11.42
N ALA A 280 -7.77 3.93 10.26
CA ALA A 280 -6.50 3.92 9.51
C ALA A 280 -5.96 5.32 9.18
N GLU A 281 -6.84 6.27 8.83
CA GLU A 281 -6.46 7.64 8.49
C GLU A 281 -5.76 8.34 9.66
N ILE A 282 -6.30 8.20 10.87
CA ILE A 282 -5.75 8.81 12.08
C ILE A 282 -4.38 8.21 12.40
N ILE A 283 -4.22 6.89 12.27
CA ILE A 283 -2.94 6.19 12.48
C ILE A 283 -1.88 6.70 11.49
N ARG A 284 -2.21 6.83 10.20
CA ARG A 284 -1.29 7.38 9.19
C ARG A 284 -0.88 8.81 9.51
N LYS A 285 -1.85 9.66 9.88
CA LYS A 285 -1.60 11.07 10.21
C LYS A 285 -0.64 11.19 11.39
N ALA A 286 -0.84 10.40 12.44
CA ALA A 286 0.04 10.37 13.61
C ALA A 286 1.45 9.88 13.28
N ALA A 287 1.58 8.83 12.46
CA ALA A 287 2.88 8.33 12.02
C ALA A 287 3.70 9.41 11.29
N LEU A 288 3.06 10.14 10.37
CA LEU A 288 3.71 11.25 9.64
C LEU A 288 4.10 12.39 10.59
N LYS A 289 3.21 12.78 11.52
CA LYS A 289 3.50 13.83 12.51
C LYS A 289 4.64 13.46 13.44
N ALA A 290 4.77 12.19 13.82
CA ALA A 290 5.88 11.70 14.63
C ALA A 290 7.25 11.85 13.91
N LEU A 291 7.27 11.71 12.59
CA LEU A 291 8.47 11.89 11.77
C LEU A 291 8.84 13.36 11.57
N GLU A 292 7.84 14.24 11.39
CA GLU A 292 8.04 15.70 11.36
C GLU A 292 8.64 16.21 12.67
N ASN A 293 8.07 15.79 13.81
CA ASN A 293 8.48 16.26 15.14
C ASN A 293 9.87 15.75 15.56
N SER A 294 10.32 14.62 15.04
CA SER A 294 11.66 14.07 15.29
C SER A 294 12.75 14.70 14.41
N GLY A 295 12.40 15.64 13.53
CA GLY A 295 13.32 16.30 12.61
C GLY A 295 13.87 15.36 11.53
N GLN A 296 13.24 14.19 11.36
CA GLN A 296 13.57 13.18 10.35
C GLN A 296 12.84 13.45 9.02
N TYR A 297 11.92 14.42 9.00
CA TYR A 297 11.19 14.84 7.81
C TYR A 297 11.01 16.38 7.81
N ARG A 298 11.36 17.05 6.70
CA ARG A 298 11.04 18.47 6.43
C ARG A 298 10.30 18.54 5.10
N THR A 299 9.06 19.03 5.13
CA THR A 299 8.27 19.42 3.95
C THR A 299 8.92 20.57 3.20
#